data_AF-A0A354H2B5-F1
#
_entry.id   AF-A0A354H2B5-F1
#
_cell.length_a   1.000
_cell.length_b   1.000
_cell.length_c   1.000
_cell.angle_alpha   90.00
_cell.angle_beta   90.00
_cell.angle_gamma   90.00
#
_symmetry.space_group_name_H-M   'P 1'
#
loop_
_entity.id
_entity.type
_entity.pdbx_description
1 polymer ?
#
loop_
_entity_poly.entity_id
_entity_poly.type
_entity_poly.pdbx_seq_one_letter_code
_entity_poly.pdbx_strand_id
1 'polypeptide(L)'
;MFAYTIDFVDIATGWTEQRAAWGKGEKGVLEQIKDVEKMLPFPLLGFDSDNGGEFLNYHLFRHFTDRKQPVSFTRSRAYRKDDNADIEQKNWTHVRQWFGYQRLDNPKVVPLMNNLYRNEWRSFSISVAG
;
A
#
# COMPACT_ATOMS: atom_id res chain seq x y z
N MET A 1 12.19 15.87 1.81
CA MET A 1 11.64 14.49 1.83
C MET A 1 10.42 14.50 2.73
N PHE A 2 9.38 13.72 2.44
CA PHE A 2 8.12 13.75 3.18
C PHE A 2 7.66 12.31 3.44
N ALA A 3 6.75 12.13 4.40
CA ALA A 3 6.06 10.86 4.58
C ALA A 3 5.07 10.63 3.43
N TYR A 4 5.06 9.42 2.89
CA TYR A 4 4.11 8.96 1.89
C TYR A 4 3.32 7.80 2.44
N THR A 5 2.02 7.80 2.19
CA THR A 5 1.18 6.62 2.41
C THR A 5 1.22 5.74 1.17
N ILE A 6 1.38 4.46 1.40
CA ILE A 6 1.25 3.36 0.43
C ILE A 6 -0.07 2.69 0.77
N ASP A 7 -0.95 2.61 -0.22
CA ASP A 7 -2.27 2.00 -0.09
C ASP A 7 -2.27 0.65 -0.80
N PHE A 8 -2.67 -0.40 -0.08
CA PHE A 8 -2.80 -1.75 -0.60
C PHE A 8 -4.26 -2.13 -0.60
N VAL A 9 -4.76 -2.58 -1.74
CA VAL A 9 -6.15 -2.99 -1.89
C VAL A 9 -6.18 -4.37 -2.53
N ASP A 10 -6.86 -5.31 -1.86
CA ASP A 10 -7.25 -6.57 -2.47
C ASP A 10 -8.56 -6.38 -3.23
N ILE A 11 -8.54 -6.64 -4.54
CA ILE A 11 -9.68 -6.39 -5.43
C ILE A 11 -10.82 -7.38 -5.16
N ALA A 12 -10.51 -8.63 -4.80
CA ALA A 12 -11.51 -9.68 -4.65
C ALA A 12 -12.36 -9.52 -3.38
N THR A 13 -11.74 -9.08 -2.28
CA THR A 13 -12.36 -8.96 -0.96
C THR A 13 -12.63 -7.52 -0.56
N GLY A 14 -12.04 -6.56 -1.26
CA GLY A 14 -12.05 -5.15 -0.87
C GLY A 14 -11.15 -4.83 0.32
N TRP A 15 -10.41 -5.81 0.86
CA TRP A 15 -9.51 -5.64 2.00
C TRP A 15 -8.49 -4.54 1.73
N THR A 16 -8.21 -3.70 2.72
CA THR A 16 -7.25 -2.59 2.58
C THR A 16 -6.23 -2.60 3.69
N GLU A 17 -4.98 -2.31 3.35
CA GLU A 17 -3.91 -2.07 4.30
C GLU A 17 -3.17 -0.79 3.90
N GLN A 18 -2.92 0.10 4.85
CA GLN A 18 -2.14 1.31 4.62
C GLN A 18 -0.81 1.24 5.35
N ARG A 19 0.25 1.76 4.74
CA ARG A 19 1.56 1.92 5.40
C ARG A 19 2.19 3.25 5.05
N ALA A 20 2.92 3.83 5.99
CA ALA A 20 3.72 5.01 5.77
C ALA A 20 5.19 4.64 5.46
N ALA A 21 5.77 5.34 4.49
CA ALA A 21 7.20 5.28 4.18
C ALA A 21 7.80 6.70 4.11
N TRP A 22 9.08 6.83 4.46
CA TRP A 22 9.80 8.08 4.35
C TRP A 22 10.36 8.25 2.94
N GLY A 23 9.77 9.15 2.16
CA GLY A 23 10.04 9.27 0.73
C GLY A 23 9.47 8.11 -0.10
N LYS A 24 9.79 8.12 -1.40
CA LYS A 24 9.46 7.02 -2.35
C LYS A 24 10.65 6.08 -2.57
N GLY A 25 11.53 5.97 -1.58
CA GLY A 25 12.72 5.12 -1.68
C GLY A 25 12.35 3.64 -1.71
N GLU A 26 12.99 2.88 -2.59
CA GLU A 26 12.72 1.46 -2.80
C GLU A 26 12.75 0.65 -1.52
N LYS A 27 13.81 0.81 -0.72
CA LYS A 27 13.96 0.11 0.56
C LYS A 27 12.79 0.34 1.50
N GLY A 28 12.34 1.59 1.64
CA GLY A 28 11.23 1.94 2.52
C GLY A 28 9.91 1.33 2.05
N VAL A 29 9.64 1.37 0.74
CA VAL A 29 8.44 0.76 0.15
C VAL A 29 8.47 -0.76 0.31
N LEU A 30 9.59 -1.41 0.01
CA LEU A 30 9.75 -2.86 0.13
C LEU A 30 9.62 -3.35 1.58
N GLU A 31 10.13 -2.59 2.55
CA GLU A 31 9.94 -2.89 3.98
C GLU A 31 8.46 -2.88 4.37
N GLN A 32 7.68 -1.91 3.88
CA GLN A 32 6.24 -1.86 4.15
C GLN A 32 5.46 -2.97 3.43
N ILE A 33 5.85 -3.35 2.21
CA ILE A 33 5.25 -4.49 1.49
C ILE A 33 5.45 -5.78 2.28
N LYS A 34 6.68 -6.05 2.73
CA LYS A 34 7.00 -7.24 3.55
C LYS A 34 6.24 -7.25 4.87
N ASP A 35 5.95 -6.08 5.42
CA ASP A 35 5.14 -5.96 6.63
C ASP A 35 3.67 -6.30 6.37
N VAL A 36 3.10 -5.81 5.27
CA VAL A 36 1.73 -6.14 4.85
C VAL A 36 1.60 -7.63 4.56
N GLU A 37 2.54 -8.23 3.82
CA GLU A 37 2.53 -9.67 3.52
C GLU A 37 2.46 -10.56 4.78
N LYS A 38 3.05 -10.12 5.90
CA LYS A 38 2.98 -10.85 7.18
C LYS A 38 1.63 -10.72 7.89
N MET A 39 0.84 -9.71 7.54
CA MET A 39 -0.42 -9.39 8.21
C MET A 39 -1.65 -9.84 7.43
N LEU A 40 -1.50 -10.17 6.14
CA LEU A 40 -2.59 -10.64 5.32
C LEU A 40 -3.22 -11.92 5.91
N PRO A 41 -4.54 -11.97 6.10
CA PRO A 41 -5.23 -13.16 6.58
C PRO A 41 -5.44 -14.23 5.49
N PHE A 42 -4.97 -13.97 4.27
CA PHE A 42 -5.11 -14.82 3.08
C PHE A 42 -3.81 -14.85 2.27
N PRO A 43 -3.59 -15.89 1.44
CA PRO A 43 -2.41 -15.96 0.59
C PRO A 43 -2.42 -14.87 -0.48
N LEU A 44 -1.29 -14.19 -0.65
CA LEU A 44 -1.06 -13.26 -1.76
C LEU A 44 -0.78 -14.06 -3.04
N LEU A 45 -1.71 -14.03 -4.00
CA LEU A 45 -1.59 -14.78 -5.27
C LEU A 45 -1.06 -13.94 -6.44
N GLY A 46 -1.36 -12.65 -6.42
CA GLY A 46 -0.90 -11.69 -7.40
C GLY A 46 -0.63 -10.33 -6.75
N PHE A 47 0.26 -9.56 -7.35
CA PHE A 47 0.57 -8.20 -6.95
C PHE A 47 0.65 -7.31 -8.19
N ASP A 48 -0.19 -6.28 -8.22
CA ASP A 48 -0.13 -5.25 -9.26
C ASP A 48 0.49 -3.97 -8.69
N SER A 49 1.53 -3.45 -9.35
CA SER A 49 2.11 -2.16 -8.99
C SER A 49 1.74 -1.06 -9.97
N ASP A 50 1.59 0.15 -9.45
CA ASP A 50 1.36 1.35 -10.24
C ASP A 50 2.64 1.85 -10.96
N ASN A 51 2.58 3.06 -11.52
CA ASN A 51 3.70 3.74 -12.19
C ASN A 51 4.79 4.23 -11.22
N GLY A 52 5.18 3.41 -10.25
CA GLY A 52 6.45 3.53 -9.56
C GLY A 52 7.62 3.66 -10.54
N GLY A 53 8.72 4.24 -10.08
CA GLY A 53 9.94 4.31 -10.90
C GLY A 53 10.38 2.92 -11.34
N GLU A 54 10.98 2.82 -12.53
CA GLU A 54 11.38 1.52 -13.11
C GLU A 54 12.29 0.71 -12.16
N PHE A 55 13.15 1.40 -11.43
CA PHE A 55 14.00 0.80 -10.41
C PHE A 55 13.18 0.13 -9.30
N LEU A 56 12.21 0.84 -8.71
CA LEU A 56 11.30 0.27 -7.70
C LEU A 56 10.60 -0.98 -8.24
N ASN A 57 10.07 -0.92 -9.46
CA ASN A 57 9.35 -2.03 -10.07
C ASN A 57 10.24 -3.27 -10.30
N TYR A 58 11.50 -3.08 -10.71
CA TYR A 58 12.45 -4.19 -10.89
C TYR A 58 12.70 -4.92 -9.56
N HIS A 59 12.87 -4.18 -8.48
CA HIS A 59 13.10 -4.74 -7.15
C HIS A 59 11.86 -5.45 -6.60
N LEU A 60 10.67 -4.91 -6.82
CA LEU A 60 9.40 -5.56 -6.47
C LEU A 60 9.17 -6.83 -7.28
N PHE A 61 9.43 -6.79 -8.58
CA PHE A 61 9.34 -7.95 -9.45
C PHE A 61 10.19 -9.10 -8.90
N ARG A 62 11.48 -8.84 -8.62
CA ARG A 62 12.38 -9.85 -8.06
C ARG A 62 11.93 -10.36 -6.69
N HIS A 63 11.50 -9.47 -5.81
CA HIS A 63 10.98 -9.87 -4.48
C HIS A 63 9.82 -10.86 -4.60
N PHE A 64 8.96 -10.70 -5.61
CA PHE A 64 7.79 -11.53 -5.80
C PHE A 64 8.00 -12.77 -6.69
N THR A 65 8.97 -12.76 -7.60
CA THR A 65 9.25 -13.88 -8.52
C THR A 65 10.42 -14.78 -8.07
N ASP A 66 11.44 -14.25 -7.40
CA ASP A 66 12.64 -15.01 -6.96
C ASP A 66 12.42 -15.79 -5.63
N ARG A 67 11.17 -16.15 -5.30
CA ARG A 67 10.80 -16.88 -4.06
C ARG A 67 10.31 -18.29 -4.35
N LYS A 68 10.33 -19.16 -3.33
CA LYS A 68 9.92 -20.57 -3.44
C LYS A 68 8.51 -20.77 -3.99
N GLN A 69 7.59 -19.87 -3.64
CA GLN A 69 6.24 -19.81 -4.18
C GLN A 69 6.09 -18.45 -4.86
N PRO A 70 6.35 -18.37 -6.18
CA PRO A 70 6.25 -17.12 -6.93
C PRO A 70 4.83 -16.57 -6.88
N VAL A 71 4.73 -15.25 -6.87
CA VAL A 71 3.46 -14.52 -6.96
C VAL A 71 3.44 -13.80 -8.29
N SER A 72 2.28 -13.85 -8.95
CA SER A 72 2.11 -13.18 -10.23
C SER A 72 2.32 -11.68 -10.06
N PHE A 73 3.27 -11.11 -10.78
CA PHE A 73 3.53 -9.67 -10.74
C PHE A 73 3.10 -9.03 -12.05
N THR A 74 2.18 -8.07 -11.96
CA THR A 74 1.76 -7.26 -13.10
C THR A 74 2.04 -5.79 -12.81
N ARG A 75 2.25 -5.03 -13.88
CA ARG A 75 2.35 -3.58 -13.81
C ARG A 75 1.14 -3.00 -14.51
N SER A 76 0.40 -2.16 -13.80
CA SER A 76 -0.68 -1.38 -14.41
C SER A 76 -0.14 -0.59 -15.60
N ARG A 77 -0.77 -0.76 -16.77
CA ARG A 77 -0.53 0.12 -17.92
C ARG A 77 -1.07 1.51 -17.56
N ALA A 78 -0.39 2.57 -17.97
CA ALA A 78 -0.96 3.92 -17.87
C ALA A 78 -2.36 3.91 -18.51
N TYR A 79 -3.39 4.37 -17.78
CA TYR A 79 -4.79 4.53 -18.21
C TYR A 79 -5.78 3.34 -18.07
N ARG A 80 -5.71 2.50 -17.02
CA ARG A 80 -6.93 1.81 -16.54
C ARG A 80 -7.59 2.62 -15.43
N LYS A 81 -8.74 3.20 -15.74
CA LYS A 81 -9.41 4.25 -14.95
C LYS A 81 -10.24 3.68 -13.79
N ASP A 82 -10.66 2.43 -13.89
CA ASP A 82 -11.60 1.82 -12.93
C ASP A 82 -10.88 1.30 -11.68
N ASP A 83 -9.72 0.63 -11.84
CA ASP A 83 -8.91 0.14 -10.70
C ASP A 83 -8.38 1.31 -9.84
N ASN A 84 -8.10 2.45 -10.46
CA ASN A 84 -7.70 3.67 -9.76
C ASN A 84 -8.86 4.33 -9.01
N ALA A 85 -10.12 4.16 -9.43
CA ALA A 85 -11.25 4.82 -8.78
C ALA A 85 -11.46 4.30 -7.35
N ASP A 86 -11.35 2.99 -7.16
CA ASP A 86 -11.46 2.36 -5.83
C ASP A 86 -10.32 2.82 -4.91
N ILE A 87 -9.10 2.89 -5.44
CA ILE A 87 -7.91 3.38 -4.73
C ILE A 87 -8.02 4.88 -4.43
N GLU A 88 -8.54 5.70 -5.34
CA GLU A 88 -8.72 7.14 -5.15
C GLU A 88 -9.79 7.45 -4.12
N GLN A 89 -10.91 6.71 -4.14
CA GLN A 89 -11.96 6.82 -3.13
C GLN A 89 -11.42 6.45 -1.75
N LYS A 90 -10.68 5.34 -1.65
CA LYS A 90 -10.06 4.88 -0.39
C LYS A 90 -8.98 5.82 0.10
N ASN A 91 -8.16 6.39 -0.78
CA ASN A 91 -7.19 7.41 -0.39
C ASN A 91 -7.86 8.69 0.13
N TRP A 92 -9.01 9.07 -0.43
CA TRP A 92 -9.77 10.22 0.06
C TRP A 92 -10.34 9.96 1.47
N THR A 93 -11.03 8.84 1.68
CA THR A 93 -11.63 8.50 2.99
C THR A 93 -10.56 8.17 4.03
N HIS A 94 -9.49 7.48 3.64
CA HIS A 94 -8.54 6.89 4.59
C HIS A 94 -7.23 7.63 4.79
N VAL A 95 -6.93 8.63 3.97
CA VAL A 95 -5.69 9.40 4.17
C VAL A 95 -6.03 10.87 4.29
N ARG A 96 -6.81 11.40 3.34
CA ARG A 96 -7.04 12.85 3.24
C ARG A 96 -7.99 13.40 4.30
N GLN A 97 -8.95 12.61 4.82
CA GLN A 97 -9.81 13.09 5.91
C GLN A 97 -9.07 13.29 7.23
N TRP A 98 -8.01 12.51 7.49
CA TRP A 98 -7.33 12.49 8.79
C TRP A 98 -6.02 13.27 8.79
N PHE A 99 -5.19 13.07 7.76
CA PHE A 99 -3.91 13.79 7.64
C PHE A 99 -4.05 15.11 6.87
N GLY A 100 -5.23 15.36 6.28
CA GLY A 100 -5.45 16.52 5.42
C GLY A 100 -4.60 16.47 4.14
N TYR A 101 -4.35 17.64 3.57
CA TYR A 101 -3.51 17.82 2.38
C TYR A 101 -2.07 18.22 2.72
N GLN A 102 -1.71 18.26 4.01
CA GLN A 102 -0.41 18.73 4.45
C GLN A 102 0.67 17.68 4.18
N ARG A 103 1.85 18.14 3.74
CA ARG A 103 3.01 17.29 3.59
C ARG A 103 3.70 17.16 4.95
N LEU A 104 3.75 15.94 5.49
CA LEU A 104 4.43 15.67 6.75
C LEU A 104 5.93 15.51 6.49
N ASP A 105 6.72 16.52 6.88
CA ASP A 105 8.15 16.65 6.62
C ASP A 105 9.04 16.26 7.82
N ASN A 106 8.45 15.63 8.83
CA ASN A 106 9.16 15.09 9.98
C ASN A 106 9.22 13.56 9.91
N PRO A 107 10.40 12.92 9.76
CA PRO A 107 10.50 11.46 9.65
C PRO A 107 9.95 10.71 10.87
N LYS A 108 9.89 11.35 12.05
CA LYS A 108 9.33 10.75 13.27
C LYS A 108 7.83 10.47 13.16
N VAL A 109 7.13 11.03 12.16
CA VAL A 109 5.71 10.78 11.93
C VAL A 109 5.46 9.40 11.31
N VAL A 110 6.43 8.84 10.56
CA VAL A 110 6.23 7.56 9.84
C VAL A 110 5.92 6.40 10.79
N PRO A 111 6.65 6.21 11.90
CA PRO A 111 6.28 5.19 12.89
C PRO A 111 4.91 5.43 13.54
N LEU A 112 4.54 6.69 13.80
CA LEU A 112 3.23 7.05 14.37
C LEU A 112 2.10 6.75 13.40
N MET A 113 2.27 7.08 12.12
CA MET A 113 1.32 6.74 11.06
C MET A 113 1.18 5.23 10.92
N ASN A 114 2.28 4.49 10.91
CA ASN A 114 2.24 3.03 10.84
C ASN A 114 1.60 2.38 12.06
N ASN A 115 1.77 2.96 13.26
CA ASN A 115 1.07 2.51 14.45
C ASN A 115 -0.44 2.70 14.28
N LEU A 116 -0.86 3.89 13.83
CA LEU A 116 -2.27 4.20 13.54
C LEU A 116 -2.88 3.24 12.50
N TYR A 117 -2.15 2.99 11.41
CA TYR A 117 -2.61 2.13 10.34
C TYR A 117 -2.76 0.66 10.76
N ARG A 118 -1.92 0.18 11.67
CA ARG A 118 -1.94 -1.24 12.08
C ARG A 118 -2.99 -1.56 13.13
N ASN A 119 -3.23 -0.64 14.08
CA ASN A 119 -4.02 -0.95 15.27
C ASN A 119 -5.44 -0.40 15.19
N GLU A 120 -5.59 0.88 14.86
CA GLU A 120 -6.90 1.54 14.83
C GLU A 120 -7.55 1.39 13.45
N TRP A 121 -6.78 1.54 12.38
CA TRP A 121 -7.31 1.63 11.01
C TRP A 121 -7.91 0.31 10.50
N ARG A 122 -7.25 -0.81 10.80
CA ARG A 122 -7.68 -2.15 10.39
C ARG A 122 -9.12 -2.46 10.84
N SER A 123 -9.55 -1.91 11.97
CA SER A 123 -10.89 -2.12 12.53
C SER A 123 -11.99 -1.36 11.80
N PHE A 124 -11.69 -0.21 11.17
CA PHE A 124 -12.68 0.58 10.43
C PHE A 124 -12.93 0.08 9.00
N SER A 125 -11.97 -0.65 8.42
CA SER A 125 -12.10 -1.30 7.11
C SER A 125 -13.06 -2.51 7.12
N ILE A 126 -13.46 -3.00 8.31
CA ILE A 126 -14.56 -3.95 8.49
C ILE A 126 -15.80 -3.14 8.85
N SER A 127 -16.29 -2.32 7.92
CA SER A 127 -17.67 -1.87 8.01
C SER A 127 -18.55 -3.04 7.56
N VAL A 128 -19.21 -3.64 8.53
CA VAL A 128 -20.22 -4.69 8.37
C VAL A 128 -21.19 -4.25 7.29
N ALA A 129 -21.22 -4.99 6.17
CA ALA A 129 -22.39 -5.01 5.31
C ALA A 129 -23.51 -5.65 6.12
N GLY A 130 -24.34 -4.80 6.74
CA GLY A 130 -25.68 -5.16 7.21
C GLY A 130 -26.68 -5.00 6.09
#